data_AF-A0A7S4RAJ4-F1
#
_entry.id   AF-A0A7S4RAJ4-F1
#
_cell.length_a   1.000
_cell.length_b   1.000
_cell.length_c   1.000
_cell.angle_alpha   90.00
_cell.angle_beta   90.00
_cell.angle_gamma   90.00
#
_symmetry.space_group_name_H-M   'P 1'
#
loop_
_entity.id
_entity.type
_entity.pdbx_description
1 polymer ?
#
loop_
_entity_poly.entity_id
_entity_poly.type
_entity_poly.pdbx_seq_one_letter_code
_entity_poly.pdbx_strand_id
1 'polypeptide(L)'
;MELPVVVEEEDEINNSKEILRTPRNNKSNAPFKSSSSSPMMAAASKLSPQMELRLRLLPRIVSYRKNAWISAEQEHEFLTQLSDTKYNNDNTKEATDAAAKKVKRALDDIENTRQQRDGNYPATISKKLILPEKDTNEAVTTTSPTFLTPQHSSLSTSTMEQIFVETCFFARLGFYQPPTCLKCAHATSVPKKSPPNKCNRLILWRKNATIPLHPATLEDNIVFIQCHVAHLLLKGACVDGVVWDKRCKRLLSSSLSSKW
;
A
#
# COMPACT_ATOMS: atom_id res chain seq x y z
N MET A 1 13.06 -30.33 -49.77
CA MET A 1 11.90 -29.49 -49.42
C MET A 1 12.47 -28.16 -49.00
N GLU A 2 12.54 -27.23 -49.94
CA GLU A 2 13.11 -25.90 -49.76
C GLU A 2 12.05 -24.98 -49.14
N LEU A 3 12.43 -24.26 -48.08
CA LEU A 3 11.58 -23.26 -47.42
C LEU A 3 11.90 -21.87 -47.99
N PRO A 4 10.90 -21.04 -48.32
CA PRO A 4 11.14 -19.71 -48.84
C PRO A 4 11.48 -18.72 -47.71
N VAL A 5 12.49 -17.89 -48.00
CA VAL A 5 12.92 -16.72 -47.24
C VAL A 5 11.90 -15.60 -47.45
N VAL A 6 11.37 -15.03 -46.37
CA VAL A 6 10.56 -13.80 -46.41
C VAL A 6 11.42 -12.68 -45.84
N VAL A 7 11.79 -11.75 -46.71
CA VAL A 7 12.35 -10.42 -46.44
C VAL A 7 11.23 -9.43 -46.70
N GLU A 8 11.03 -8.44 -45.82
CA GLU A 8 10.34 -7.14 -46.02
C GLU A 8 9.95 -6.60 -44.64
N GLU A 9 9.98 -5.32 -44.29
CA GLU A 9 10.56 -4.08 -44.83
C GLU A 9 10.41 -3.07 -43.67
N GLU A 10 11.42 -2.24 -43.42
CA GLU A 10 11.38 -1.20 -42.38
C GLU A 10 10.80 0.09 -42.98
N ASP A 11 9.70 0.61 -42.42
CA ASP A 11 9.20 1.94 -42.75
C ASP A 11 9.40 2.92 -41.58
N GLU A 12 10.38 3.80 -41.76
CA GLU A 12 10.58 5.04 -41.02
C GLU A 12 9.41 6.01 -41.31
N ILE A 13 8.74 6.49 -40.26
CA ILE A 13 7.94 7.72 -40.34
C ILE A 13 8.50 8.75 -39.38
N ASN A 14 9.37 9.57 -39.94
CA ASN A 14 9.82 10.85 -39.45
C ASN A 14 8.73 11.89 -39.79
N ASN A 15 8.11 12.57 -38.82
CA ASN A 15 7.44 13.83 -39.12
C ASN A 15 7.38 14.80 -37.93
N SER A 16 8.06 15.92 -38.18
CA SER A 16 8.15 17.15 -37.42
C SER A 16 6.80 17.85 -37.25
N LYS A 17 6.63 18.58 -36.13
CA LYS A 17 6.11 19.96 -36.17
C LYS A 17 6.32 20.70 -34.85
N GLU A 18 7.24 21.67 -34.92
CA GLU A 18 7.29 22.85 -34.08
C GLU A 18 5.93 23.56 -34.04
N ILE A 19 5.50 23.96 -32.84
CA ILE A 19 4.60 25.10 -32.69
C ILE A 19 5.21 26.04 -31.65
N LEU A 20 5.92 27.03 -32.17
CA LEU A 20 6.22 28.30 -31.51
C LEU A 20 4.90 28.98 -31.11
N ARG A 21 4.73 29.30 -29.82
CA ARG A 21 3.80 30.36 -29.39
C ARG A 21 4.51 31.27 -28.39
N THR A 22 4.79 32.47 -28.88
CA THR A 22 5.29 33.66 -28.18
C THR A 22 4.24 34.27 -27.23
N PRO A 23 4.65 35.18 -26.33
CA PRO A 23 3.92 35.50 -25.11
C PRO A 23 2.88 36.62 -25.32
N ARG A 24 1.73 36.49 -24.66
CA ARG A 24 0.74 37.57 -24.56
C ARG A 24 0.96 38.35 -23.26
N ASN A 25 1.59 39.50 -23.42
CA ASN A 25 1.64 40.57 -22.45
C ASN A 25 0.36 41.42 -22.62
N ASN A 26 -0.41 41.69 -21.57
CA ASN A 26 -1.25 42.89 -21.46
C ASN A 26 -1.84 43.08 -20.05
N LYS A 27 -1.30 44.10 -19.36
CA LYS A 27 -1.98 45.17 -18.61
C LYS A 27 -3.39 44.87 -18.08
N SER A 28 -3.56 44.99 -16.75
CA SER A 28 -4.17 46.18 -16.12
C SER A 28 -4.37 45.94 -14.60
N ASN A 29 -3.69 46.75 -13.80
CA ASN A 29 -3.96 46.89 -12.37
C ASN A 29 -5.21 47.76 -12.19
N ALA A 30 -6.29 47.15 -11.71
CA ALA A 30 -7.44 47.87 -11.17
C ALA A 30 -7.39 47.83 -9.62
N PRO A 31 -7.73 48.91 -8.93
CA PRO A 31 -7.76 48.93 -7.47
C PRO A 31 -9.02 48.22 -6.97
N PHE A 32 -8.85 47.07 -6.33
CA PHE A 32 -9.95 46.35 -5.67
C PHE A 32 -10.35 47.07 -4.38
N LYS A 33 -11.57 47.60 -4.38
CA LYS A 33 -12.26 48.09 -3.19
C LYS A 33 -12.51 46.93 -2.22
N SER A 34 -11.99 47.06 -1.01
CA SER A 34 -12.30 46.22 0.14
C SER A 34 -13.78 46.38 0.50
N SER A 35 -14.60 45.39 0.15
CA SER A 35 -15.96 45.24 0.66
C SER A 35 -16.00 44.01 1.56
N SER A 36 -16.11 44.30 2.85
CA SER A 36 -16.46 43.39 3.92
C SER A 36 -17.90 42.94 3.77
N SER A 37 -18.12 41.64 3.61
CA SER A 37 -19.21 40.86 4.24
C SER A 37 -19.33 39.49 3.55
N SER A 38 -18.88 38.44 4.24
CA SER A 38 -19.36 37.09 4.03
C SER A 38 -19.18 36.31 5.32
N PRO A 39 -20.28 35.75 5.84
CA PRO A 39 -20.26 34.34 6.15
C PRO A 39 -21.55 33.71 5.60
N MET A 40 -21.57 33.39 4.31
CA MET A 40 -22.46 32.33 3.84
C MET A 40 -21.68 31.02 3.99
N MET A 41 -21.90 30.36 5.12
CA MET A 41 -21.50 28.97 5.31
C MET A 41 -21.95 28.18 4.09
N ALA A 42 -20.97 27.65 3.36
CA ALA A 42 -21.19 26.75 2.25
C ALA A 42 -22.12 25.64 2.73
N ALA A 43 -23.36 25.66 2.24
CA ALA A 43 -24.21 24.49 2.27
C ALA A 43 -23.49 23.44 1.41
N ALA A 44 -22.64 22.63 2.06
CA ALA A 44 -22.04 21.46 1.44
C ALA A 44 -23.19 20.70 0.82
N SER A 45 -23.28 20.76 -0.51
CA SER A 45 -24.34 20.11 -1.26
C SER A 45 -24.21 18.64 -0.93
N LYS A 46 -25.05 18.16 -0.01
CA LYS A 46 -25.04 16.77 0.43
C LYS A 46 -25.28 15.98 -0.85
N LEU A 47 -24.24 15.33 -1.33
CA LEU A 47 -24.35 14.37 -2.41
C LEU A 47 -25.52 13.47 -2.05
N SER A 48 -26.36 13.15 -3.03
CA SER A 48 -27.39 12.15 -2.79
C SER A 48 -26.70 10.92 -2.16
N PRO A 49 -27.28 10.29 -1.12
CA PRO A 49 -26.76 9.06 -0.52
C PRO A 49 -26.38 7.98 -1.57
N GLN A 50 -27.02 8.06 -2.73
CA GLN A 50 -26.88 7.14 -3.85
C GLN A 50 -25.61 7.43 -4.65
N MET A 51 -25.32 8.70 -4.92
CA MET A 51 -24.06 9.13 -5.53
C MET A 51 -22.89 8.84 -4.58
N GLU A 52 -23.09 9.04 -3.28
CA GLU A 52 -22.11 8.69 -2.25
C GLU A 52 -21.79 7.19 -2.24
N LEU A 53 -22.80 6.33 -2.37
CA LEU A 53 -22.61 4.89 -2.48
C LEU A 53 -21.76 4.52 -3.71
N ARG A 54 -22.05 5.10 -4.88
CA ARG A 54 -21.26 4.85 -6.11
C ARG A 54 -19.80 5.25 -5.94
N LEU A 55 -19.56 6.44 -5.40
CA LEU A 55 -18.21 6.94 -5.15
C LEU A 55 -17.45 6.06 -4.16
N ARG A 56 -18.14 5.42 -3.19
CA ARG A 56 -17.54 4.43 -2.29
C ARG A 56 -17.22 3.09 -2.96
N LEU A 57 -18.00 2.68 -3.97
CA LEU A 57 -17.80 1.40 -4.66
C LEU A 57 -16.62 1.43 -5.63
N LEU A 58 -16.35 2.57 -6.29
CA LEU A 58 -15.29 2.66 -7.30
C LEU A 58 -13.89 2.27 -6.75
N PRO A 59 -13.42 2.79 -5.60
CA PRO A 59 -12.14 2.36 -5.04
C PRO A 59 -12.11 0.88 -4.62
N ARG A 60 -13.25 0.31 -4.19
CA ARG A 60 -13.34 -1.12 -3.83
C ARG A 60 -13.13 -1.98 -5.08
N ILE A 61 -13.80 -1.67 -6.19
CA ILE A 61 -13.66 -2.42 -7.46
C ILE A 61 -12.20 -2.43 -7.91
N VAL A 62 -11.53 -1.27 -7.94
CA VAL A 62 -10.11 -1.16 -8.33
C VAL A 62 -9.21 -1.95 -7.39
N SER A 63 -9.45 -1.90 -6.08
CA SER A 63 -8.70 -2.69 -5.09
C SER A 63 -8.88 -4.19 -5.32
N TYR A 64 -10.11 -4.64 -5.62
CA TYR A 64 -10.42 -6.05 -5.88
C TYR A 64 -9.75 -6.52 -7.17
N ARG A 65 -9.71 -5.69 -8.21
CA ARG A 65 -8.96 -5.99 -9.44
C ARG A 65 -7.47 -6.11 -9.16
N LYS A 66 -6.88 -5.15 -8.45
CA LYS A 66 -5.46 -5.14 -8.09
C LYS A 66 -5.04 -6.38 -7.31
N ASN A 67 -5.92 -6.88 -6.44
CA ASN A 67 -5.67 -8.10 -5.67
C ASN A 67 -6.02 -9.39 -6.42
N ALA A 68 -6.42 -9.30 -7.70
CA ALA A 68 -6.90 -10.42 -8.52
C ALA A 68 -8.08 -11.17 -7.88
N TRP A 69 -8.99 -10.45 -7.23
CA TRP A 69 -10.23 -11.01 -6.67
C TRP A 69 -11.36 -11.05 -7.70
N ILE A 70 -11.29 -10.17 -8.70
CA ILE A 70 -12.20 -10.11 -9.84
C ILE A 70 -11.42 -10.08 -11.15
N SER A 71 -12.02 -10.62 -12.22
CA SER A 71 -11.47 -10.54 -13.57
C SER A 71 -11.60 -9.12 -14.15
N ALA A 72 -10.92 -8.85 -15.27
CA ALA A 72 -11.09 -7.59 -16.00
C ALA A 72 -12.52 -7.44 -16.53
N GLU A 73 -13.13 -8.55 -16.94
CA GLU A 73 -14.52 -8.59 -17.43
C GLU A 73 -15.52 -8.23 -16.33
N GLN A 74 -15.33 -8.77 -15.11
CA GLN A 74 -16.15 -8.44 -13.96
C GLN A 74 -15.99 -6.98 -13.52
N GLU A 75 -14.76 -6.45 -13.54
CA GLU A 75 -14.52 -5.03 -13.29
C GLU A 75 -15.28 -4.16 -14.29
N HIS A 76 -15.15 -4.46 -15.59
CA HIS A 76 -15.87 -3.75 -16.64
C HIS A 76 -17.39 -3.84 -16.43
N GLU A 77 -17.94 -5.03 -16.17
CA GLU A 77 -19.37 -5.23 -15.91
C GLU A 77 -19.87 -4.37 -14.74
N PHE A 78 -19.12 -4.31 -13.62
CA PHE A 78 -19.49 -3.48 -12.49
C PHE A 78 -19.44 -1.98 -12.82
N LEU A 79 -18.43 -1.54 -13.56
CA LEU A 79 -18.33 -0.15 -14.00
C LEU A 79 -19.47 0.20 -14.96
N THR A 80 -19.82 -0.68 -15.89
CA THR A 80 -20.96 -0.55 -16.81
C THR A 80 -22.28 -0.46 -16.02
N GLN A 81 -22.53 -1.34 -15.05
CA GLN A 81 -23.73 -1.28 -14.20
C GLN A 81 -23.83 0.04 -13.42
N LEU A 82 -22.70 0.64 -13.02
CA LEU A 82 -22.68 1.93 -12.33
C LEU A 82 -22.83 3.11 -13.30
N SER A 83 -22.37 3.00 -14.56
CA SER A 83 -22.42 4.07 -15.57
C SER A 83 -23.71 4.12 -16.39
N ASP A 84 -24.29 2.96 -16.73
CA ASP A 84 -25.40 2.83 -17.71
C ASP A 84 -26.73 3.39 -17.20
N THR A 85 -26.77 3.76 -15.94
CA THR A 85 -27.89 4.43 -15.31
C THR A 85 -28.05 5.90 -15.72
N LYS A 86 -27.58 6.26 -16.93
CA LYS A 86 -27.73 7.61 -17.50
C LYS A 86 -29.20 8.04 -17.50
N TYR A 87 -29.51 8.97 -16.59
CA TYR A 87 -30.46 10.09 -16.69
C TYR A 87 -31.60 9.99 -17.72
N ASN A 88 -32.35 8.88 -17.76
CA ASN A 88 -33.61 8.83 -18.50
C ASN A 88 -34.75 9.22 -17.55
N ASN A 89 -35.58 10.17 -18.01
CA ASN A 89 -36.57 10.90 -17.23
C ASN A 89 -37.41 10.05 -16.25
N ASP A 90 -37.52 10.60 -15.03
CA ASP A 90 -38.53 10.40 -13.97
C ASP A 90 -38.79 9.02 -13.33
N ASN A 91 -38.40 7.89 -13.94
CA ASN A 91 -38.51 6.55 -13.32
C ASN A 91 -37.16 5.91 -12.91
N THR A 92 -36.05 6.66 -12.98
CA THR A 92 -34.68 6.11 -12.93
C THR A 92 -34.02 6.07 -11.55
N LYS A 93 -34.52 6.79 -10.53
CA LYS A 93 -33.88 6.78 -9.19
C LYS A 93 -33.89 5.40 -8.53
N GLU A 94 -34.94 4.63 -8.75
CA GLU A 94 -35.04 3.28 -8.18
C GLU A 94 -34.14 2.29 -8.93
N ALA A 95 -34.05 2.40 -10.26
CA ALA A 95 -33.16 1.60 -11.09
C ALA A 95 -31.67 1.89 -10.81
N THR A 96 -31.31 3.17 -10.60
CA THR A 96 -29.94 3.59 -10.25
C THR A 96 -29.48 2.99 -8.92
N ASP A 97 -30.42 2.86 -7.99
CA ASP A 97 -30.19 2.35 -6.64
C ASP A 97 -30.11 0.83 -6.62
N ALA A 98 -30.94 0.18 -7.43
CA ALA A 98 -30.89 -1.27 -7.62
C ALA A 98 -29.53 -1.71 -8.18
N ALA A 99 -28.98 -0.99 -9.16
CA ALA A 99 -27.67 -1.29 -9.75
C ALA A 99 -26.52 -1.16 -8.72
N ALA A 100 -26.46 -0.06 -7.97
CA ALA A 100 -25.42 0.13 -6.95
C ALA A 100 -25.54 -0.91 -5.81
N LYS A 101 -26.76 -1.24 -5.39
CA LYS A 101 -27.00 -2.32 -4.39
C LYS A 101 -26.59 -3.69 -4.94
N LYS A 102 -26.84 -3.97 -6.22
CA LYS A 102 -26.45 -5.23 -6.88
C LYS A 102 -24.93 -5.38 -6.92
N VAL A 103 -24.20 -4.35 -7.36
CA VAL A 103 -22.72 -4.33 -7.35
C VAL A 103 -22.18 -4.49 -5.93
N LYS A 104 -22.75 -3.78 -4.95
CA LYS A 104 -22.33 -3.92 -3.55
C LYS A 104 -22.48 -5.36 -3.05
N ARG A 105 -23.65 -5.98 -3.26
CA ARG A 105 -23.91 -7.38 -2.87
C ARG A 105 -22.92 -8.34 -3.53
N ALA A 106 -22.67 -8.19 -4.83
CA ALA A 106 -21.71 -9.02 -5.55
C ALA A 106 -20.29 -8.93 -4.96
N LEU A 107 -19.82 -7.72 -4.60
CA LEU A 107 -18.53 -7.55 -3.94
C LEU A 107 -18.49 -8.17 -2.54
N ASP A 108 -19.57 -7.99 -1.75
CA ASP A 108 -19.67 -8.56 -0.41
C ASP A 108 -19.72 -10.12 -0.46
N ASP A 109 -20.37 -10.71 -1.47
CA ASP A 109 -20.39 -12.16 -1.69
C ASP A 109 -19.01 -12.74 -2.06
N ILE A 110 -18.24 -12.01 -2.88
CA ILE A 110 -16.84 -12.36 -3.21
C ILE A 110 -15.97 -12.35 -1.94
N GLU A 111 -16.15 -11.33 -1.10
CA GLU A 111 -15.42 -11.18 0.16
C GLU A 111 -15.77 -12.32 1.14
N ASN A 112 -17.06 -12.64 1.29
CA ASN A 112 -17.54 -13.74 2.12
C ASN A 112 -17.02 -15.11 1.63
N THR A 113 -17.09 -15.37 0.31
CA THR A 113 -16.57 -16.62 -0.28
C THR A 113 -15.09 -16.80 0.00
N ARG A 114 -14.32 -15.71 -0.01
CA ARG A 114 -12.90 -15.75 0.36
C ARG A 114 -12.67 -15.97 1.83
N GLN A 115 -13.41 -15.30 2.70
CA GLN A 115 -13.30 -15.53 4.15
C GLN A 115 -13.61 -16.99 4.50
N GLN A 116 -14.59 -17.61 3.84
CA GLN A 116 -14.89 -19.04 4.00
C GLN A 116 -13.76 -19.95 3.49
N ARG A 117 -13.14 -19.62 2.34
CA ARG A 117 -11.98 -20.39 1.85
C ARG A 117 -10.77 -20.25 2.77
N ASP A 118 -10.49 -19.05 3.23
CA ASP A 118 -9.34 -18.78 4.11
C ASP A 118 -9.54 -19.36 5.51
N GLY A 119 -10.79 -19.51 5.96
CA GLY A 119 -11.14 -20.23 7.19
C GLY A 119 -11.06 -21.75 7.10
N ASN A 120 -10.94 -22.32 5.90
CA ASN A 120 -11.01 -23.77 5.68
C ASN A 120 -9.79 -24.35 4.94
N TYR A 121 -8.63 -23.68 4.99
CA TYR A 121 -7.39 -24.25 4.49
C TYR A 121 -6.78 -25.23 5.51
N PRO A 122 -6.71 -26.55 5.23
CA PRO A 122 -5.76 -27.41 5.92
C PRO A 122 -4.35 -26.92 5.60
N ALA A 123 -3.48 -26.90 6.61
CA ALA A 123 -2.11 -26.43 6.51
C ALA A 123 -1.25 -27.32 5.58
N THR A 124 -1.40 -27.19 4.26
CA THR A 124 -0.51 -27.88 3.32
C THR A 124 0.81 -27.14 3.19
N ILE A 125 1.78 -27.64 3.96
CA ILE A 125 3.21 -27.83 3.62
C ILE A 125 3.85 -26.62 2.92
N SER A 126 4.38 -25.71 3.74
CA SER A 126 5.50 -24.87 3.35
C SER A 126 6.64 -25.77 2.84
N LYS A 127 6.88 -25.73 1.53
CA LYS A 127 8.14 -26.24 0.95
C LYS A 127 9.29 -25.55 1.66
N LYS A 128 9.98 -26.31 2.50
CA LYS A 128 11.24 -25.97 3.16
C LYS A 128 12.23 -25.56 2.08
N LEU A 129 12.41 -24.26 1.88
CA LEU A 129 13.45 -23.72 1.03
C LEU A 129 14.77 -23.96 1.78
N ILE A 130 15.45 -25.06 1.47
CA ILE A 130 16.79 -25.35 1.96
C ILE A 130 17.71 -24.33 1.29
N LEU A 131 18.12 -23.31 2.06
CA LEU A 131 19.18 -22.39 1.65
C LEU A 131 20.52 -23.12 1.79
N PRO A 132 21.43 -23.01 0.80
CA PRO A 132 22.75 -23.60 0.89
C PRO A 132 23.57 -22.89 1.97
N GLU A 133 24.06 -23.67 2.94
CA GLU A 133 25.07 -23.24 3.91
C GLU A 133 26.35 -22.89 3.15
N LYS A 134 26.79 -21.64 3.27
CA LYS A 134 28.07 -21.19 2.73
C LYS A 134 28.96 -20.82 3.90
N ASP A 135 29.85 -21.76 4.25
CA ASP A 135 30.88 -21.59 5.27
C ASP A 135 31.81 -20.46 4.87
N THR A 136 31.76 -19.35 5.60
CA THR A 136 32.81 -18.34 5.60
C THR A 136 33.05 -17.89 7.03
N ASN A 137 34.18 -18.38 7.57
CA ASN A 137 34.70 -18.04 8.88
C ASN A 137 35.23 -16.60 8.87
N GLU A 138 34.39 -15.64 9.24
CA GLU A 138 34.84 -14.36 9.80
C GLU A 138 34.24 -14.20 11.19
N ALA A 139 35.09 -14.14 12.20
CA ALA A 139 34.71 -13.89 13.59
C ALA A 139 34.28 -12.42 13.75
N VAL A 140 33.07 -12.12 13.28
CA VAL A 140 32.33 -10.90 13.63
C VAL A 140 31.70 -11.16 14.99
N THR A 141 32.07 -10.38 16.01
CA THR A 141 31.32 -10.25 17.26
C THR A 141 29.88 -9.89 16.93
N THR A 142 29.05 -10.92 16.81
CA THR A 142 27.68 -10.83 16.33
C THR A 142 26.84 -10.41 17.52
N THR A 143 26.64 -9.10 17.66
CA THR A 143 25.59 -8.58 18.54
C THR A 143 24.27 -9.12 18.02
N SER A 144 23.69 -10.08 18.75
CA SER A 144 22.44 -10.74 18.39
C SER A 144 21.37 -9.69 18.06
N PRO A 145 20.61 -9.87 16.98
CA PRO A 145 19.53 -8.96 16.66
C PRO A 145 18.60 -8.87 17.88
N THR A 146 18.35 -7.64 18.34
CA THR A 146 17.62 -7.43 19.58
C THR A 146 16.22 -6.96 19.23
N PHE A 147 15.22 -7.82 19.43
CA PHE A 147 13.83 -7.40 19.52
C PHE A 147 13.61 -6.76 20.89
N LEU A 148 13.37 -5.46 20.92
CA LEU A 148 13.09 -4.73 22.14
C LEU A 148 11.58 -4.50 22.26
N THR A 149 10.97 -5.11 23.27
CA THR A 149 9.60 -4.77 23.67
C THR A 149 9.59 -3.44 24.42
N PRO A 150 8.55 -2.60 24.26
CA PRO A 150 8.48 -1.27 24.88
C PRO A 150 8.76 -1.26 26.39
N GLN A 151 8.22 -2.26 27.12
CA GLN A 151 8.39 -2.38 28.57
C GLN A 151 9.84 -2.60 29.03
N HIS A 152 10.72 -3.04 28.13
CA HIS A 152 12.12 -3.34 28.43
C HIS A 152 13.10 -2.32 27.85
N SER A 153 12.61 -1.31 27.13
CA SER A 153 13.45 -0.35 26.45
C SER A 153 13.41 0.97 27.21
N SER A 154 14.52 1.31 27.88
CA SER A 154 14.74 2.65 28.47
C SER A 154 14.98 3.71 27.38
N LEU A 155 14.10 3.76 26.37
CA LEU A 155 14.18 4.73 25.29
C LEU A 155 13.78 6.09 25.82
N SER A 156 14.54 7.13 25.45
CA SER A 156 14.14 8.50 25.75
C SER A 156 12.87 8.87 24.98
N THR A 157 12.04 9.74 25.57
CA THR A 157 10.80 10.24 24.95
C THR A 157 11.06 10.81 23.55
N SER A 158 12.13 11.60 23.39
CA SER A 158 12.55 12.15 22.09
C SER A 158 12.87 11.06 21.05
N THR A 159 13.46 9.94 21.47
CA THR A 159 13.73 8.81 20.56
C THR A 159 12.43 8.15 20.11
N MET A 160 11.47 7.97 21.03
CA MET A 160 10.16 7.41 20.70
C MET A 160 9.37 8.31 19.75
N GLU A 161 9.34 9.62 19.98
CA GLU A 161 8.72 10.61 19.10
C GLU A 161 9.33 10.55 17.69
N GLN A 162 10.67 10.51 17.59
CA GLN A 162 11.35 10.42 16.32
C GLN A 162 10.98 9.13 15.57
N ILE A 163 10.99 7.98 16.25
CA ILE A 163 10.62 6.70 15.64
C ILE A 163 9.14 6.70 15.19
N PHE A 164 8.25 7.34 15.96
CA PHE A 164 6.85 7.48 15.60
C PHE A 164 6.66 8.33 14.33
N VAL A 165 7.38 9.44 14.21
CA VAL A 165 7.37 10.29 13.01
C VAL A 165 7.86 9.50 11.79
N GLU A 166 8.94 8.72 11.93
CA GLU A 166 9.43 7.86 10.85
C GLU A 166 8.38 6.82 10.42
N THR A 167 7.67 6.21 11.37
CA THR A 167 6.59 5.27 11.06
C THR A 167 5.45 5.94 10.30
N CYS A 168 5.01 7.12 10.75
CA CYS A 168 3.97 7.90 10.09
C CYS A 168 4.36 8.31 8.67
N PHE A 169 5.63 8.63 8.44
CA PHE A 169 6.16 8.93 7.11
C PHE A 169 5.98 7.75 6.15
N PHE A 170 6.39 6.53 6.53
CA PHE A 170 6.22 5.36 5.68
C PHE A 170 4.76 4.93 5.51
N ALA A 171 3.93 5.10 6.55
CA ALA A 171 2.50 4.85 6.45
C ALA A 171 1.83 5.75 5.40
N ARG A 172 2.23 7.02 5.33
CA ARG A 172 1.77 7.95 4.27
C ARG A 172 2.17 7.53 2.86
N LEU A 173 3.29 6.82 2.72
CA LEU A 173 3.74 6.23 1.46
C LEU A 173 3.04 4.89 1.14
N GLY A 174 2.11 4.45 1.99
CA GLY A 174 1.33 3.21 1.78
C GLY A 174 2.00 1.95 2.30
N PHE A 175 3.10 2.05 3.05
CA PHE A 175 3.75 0.90 3.66
C PHE A 175 3.05 0.48 4.96
N TYR A 176 2.84 -0.82 5.13
CA TYR A 176 2.36 -1.39 6.39
C TYR A 176 3.44 -1.40 7.48
N GLN A 177 4.70 -1.57 7.09
CA GLN A 177 5.86 -1.56 7.98
C GLN A 177 6.95 -0.70 7.35
N PRO A 178 7.71 0.07 8.15
CA PRO A 178 8.86 0.79 7.64
C PRO A 178 9.91 -0.21 7.12
N PRO A 179 10.33 -0.13 5.84
CA PRO A 179 11.34 -1.03 5.32
C PRO A 179 12.73 -0.77 5.90
N THR A 180 13.00 0.49 6.25
CA THR A 180 14.29 0.99 6.72
C THR A 180 14.03 2.19 7.65
N CYS A 181 15.06 2.68 8.37
CA CYS A 181 14.95 3.98 9.05
C CYS A 181 15.03 5.14 8.03
N LEU A 182 14.51 6.31 8.41
CA LEU A 182 14.44 7.46 7.49
C LEU A 182 15.82 7.91 6.97
N LYS A 183 16.87 7.78 7.79
CA LYS A 183 18.26 8.05 7.36
C LYS A 183 18.72 7.13 6.23
N CYS A 184 18.40 5.84 6.30
CA CYS A 184 18.74 4.87 5.26
C CYS A 184 17.91 5.09 4.00
N ALA A 185 16.61 5.38 4.14
CA ALA A 185 15.75 5.74 3.02
C ALA A 185 16.29 6.98 2.28
N HIS A 186 16.65 8.03 3.02
CA HIS A 186 17.25 9.24 2.44
C HIS A 186 18.59 8.93 1.75
N ALA A 187 19.50 8.18 2.39
CA ALA A 187 20.77 7.79 1.78
C ALA A 187 20.58 7.06 0.43
N THR A 188 19.59 6.16 0.36
CA THR A 188 19.26 5.40 -0.86
C THR A 188 18.68 6.28 -1.97
N SER A 189 17.99 7.36 -1.60
CA SER A 189 17.45 8.32 -2.59
C SER A 189 18.50 9.23 -3.21
N VAL A 190 19.70 9.31 -2.62
CA VAL A 190 20.79 10.16 -3.12
C VAL A 190 21.74 9.30 -3.97
N PRO A 191 21.88 9.55 -5.29
CA PRO A 191 22.56 8.66 -6.26
C PRO A 191 24.07 8.46 -6.04
N LYS A 192 24.66 9.03 -4.99
CA LYS A 192 26.10 8.95 -4.68
C LYS A 192 26.41 8.29 -3.33
N LYS A 193 25.40 7.85 -2.57
CA LYS A 193 25.62 7.20 -1.26
C LYS A 193 25.05 5.79 -1.29
N SER A 194 25.94 4.80 -1.23
CA SER A 194 25.51 3.44 -0.92
C SER A 194 24.94 3.40 0.51
N PRO A 195 23.81 2.72 0.73
CA PRO A 195 23.30 2.55 2.08
C PRO A 195 24.33 1.76 2.90
N PRO A 196 24.50 2.06 4.20
CA PRO A 196 25.37 1.28 5.06
C PRO A 196 24.86 -0.18 5.10
N ASN A 197 25.77 -1.15 4.91
CA ASN A 197 25.43 -2.58 4.84
C ASN A 197 24.70 -3.09 6.09
N LYS A 198 24.95 -2.51 7.27
CA LYS A 198 24.27 -2.85 8.53
C LYS A 198 23.94 -1.57 9.31
N CYS A 199 22.66 -1.20 9.33
CA CYS A 199 22.17 -0.10 10.15
C CYS A 199 21.59 -0.64 11.46
N ASN A 200 22.11 -0.16 12.59
CA ASN A 200 21.68 -0.58 13.94
C ASN A 200 20.62 0.35 14.54
N ARG A 201 20.11 1.31 13.76
CA ARG A 201 19.10 2.24 14.25
C ARG A 201 17.79 1.50 14.48
N LEU A 202 17.16 1.74 15.62
CA LEU A 202 15.86 1.17 15.94
C LEU A 202 14.76 1.81 15.10
N ILE A 203 13.81 0.99 14.68
CA ILE A 203 12.55 1.40 14.06
C ILE A 203 11.40 0.70 14.78
N LEU A 204 10.23 1.33 14.77
CA LEU A 204 9.01 0.74 15.31
C LEU A 204 8.42 -0.20 14.27
N TRP A 205 8.11 -1.41 14.72
CA TRP A 205 7.53 -2.45 13.90
C TRP A 205 6.26 -2.98 14.57
N ARG A 206 5.18 -3.11 13.80
CA ARG A 206 3.91 -3.62 14.34
C ARG A 206 3.92 -5.14 14.39
N LYS A 207 3.55 -5.75 15.52
CA LYS A 207 3.32 -7.20 15.63
C LYS A 207 2.19 -7.61 14.70
N ASN A 208 1.13 -6.81 14.62
CA ASN A 208 0.04 -6.95 13.67
C ASN A 208 -0.25 -5.60 12.99
N ALA A 209 0.03 -5.52 11.68
CA ALA A 209 -0.18 -4.30 10.91
C ALA A 209 -1.62 -4.10 10.41
N THR A 210 -2.54 -5.06 10.64
CA THR A 210 -3.97 -4.85 10.39
C THR A 210 -4.61 -3.97 11.46
N ILE A 211 -4.02 -3.90 12.65
CA ILE A 211 -4.47 -3.02 13.73
C ILE A 211 -4.04 -1.59 13.40
N PRO A 212 -4.98 -0.62 13.33
CA PRO A 212 -4.66 0.79 13.11
C PRO A 212 -3.65 1.29 14.15
N LEU A 213 -2.72 2.15 13.71
CA LEU A 213 -1.76 2.77 14.62
C LEU A 213 -2.49 3.86 15.42
N HIS A 214 -2.88 3.53 16.66
CA HIS A 214 -3.52 4.48 17.58
C HIS A 214 -2.68 4.61 18.86
N PRO A 215 -2.45 5.83 19.40
CA PRO A 215 -1.59 6.05 20.57
C PRO A 215 -1.96 5.20 21.78
N ALA A 216 -3.26 5.00 22.03
CA ALA A 216 -3.76 4.22 23.18
C ALA A 216 -3.55 2.70 23.07
N THR A 217 -3.21 2.17 21.89
CA THR A 217 -3.07 0.72 21.64
C THR A 217 -1.66 0.34 21.17
N LEU A 218 -0.68 1.22 21.41
CA LEU A 218 0.68 1.04 20.93
C LEU A 218 1.39 -0.11 21.65
N GLU A 219 1.28 -0.19 22.97
CA GLU A 219 2.17 -1.00 23.83
C GLU A 219 2.17 -2.49 23.47
N ASP A 220 1.00 -3.08 23.23
CA ASP A 220 0.90 -4.52 22.96
C ASP A 220 1.22 -4.89 21.52
N ASN A 221 1.05 -3.95 20.58
CA ASN A 221 1.13 -4.21 19.15
C ASN A 221 2.44 -3.71 18.51
N ILE A 222 3.38 -3.16 19.26
CA ILE A 222 4.65 -2.70 18.72
C ILE A 222 5.83 -3.48 19.30
N VAL A 223 6.88 -3.57 18.51
CA VAL A 223 8.23 -3.97 18.90
C VAL A 223 9.22 -3.03 18.24
N PHE A 224 10.33 -2.75 18.91
CA PHE A 224 11.44 -2.04 18.29
C PHE A 224 12.43 -3.05 17.75
N ILE A 225 12.78 -2.90 16.48
CA ILE A 225 13.76 -3.75 15.81
C ILE A 225 14.82 -2.89 15.15
N GLN A 226 15.98 -3.47 14.87
CA GLN A 226 17.02 -2.76 14.13
C GLN A 226 16.65 -2.65 12.64
N CYS A 227 17.06 -1.56 12.01
CA CYS A 227 16.80 -1.24 10.61
C CYS A 227 17.19 -2.39 9.65
N HIS A 228 18.35 -3.03 9.87
CA HIS A 228 18.75 -4.16 9.02
C HIS A 228 17.87 -5.42 9.22
N VAL A 229 17.34 -5.64 10.43
CA VAL A 229 16.40 -6.74 10.72
C VAL A 229 15.08 -6.52 9.98
N ALA A 230 14.61 -5.29 9.91
CA ALA A 230 13.41 -4.92 9.15
C ALA A 230 13.52 -5.33 7.67
N HIS A 231 14.68 -5.07 7.04
CA HIS A 231 14.94 -5.53 5.68
C HIS A 231 14.90 -7.05 5.53
N LEU A 232 15.49 -7.78 6.47
CA LEU A 232 15.50 -9.25 6.46
C LEU A 232 14.08 -9.80 6.60
N LEU A 233 13.30 -9.28 7.56
CA LEU A 233 11.90 -9.66 7.75
C LEU A 233 11.04 -9.38 6.51
N LEU A 234 11.19 -8.20 5.87
CA LEU A 234 10.47 -7.90 4.63
C LEU A 234 10.89 -8.80 3.45
N LYS A 235 12.10 -9.37 3.46
CA LYS A 235 12.53 -10.39 2.49
C LYS A 235 11.97 -11.78 2.80
N GLY A 236 11.32 -11.97 3.96
CA GLY A 236 10.79 -13.25 4.41
C GLY A 236 11.81 -14.10 5.17
N ALA A 237 12.94 -13.53 5.58
CA ALA A 237 13.90 -14.22 6.42
C ALA A 237 13.34 -14.42 7.84
N CYS A 238 13.81 -15.48 8.49
CA CYS A 238 13.58 -15.73 9.91
C CYS A 238 14.71 -15.07 10.72
N VAL A 239 14.37 -14.22 11.69
CA VAL A 239 15.32 -13.55 12.58
C VAL A 239 14.90 -13.83 14.01
N ASP A 240 15.78 -14.45 14.80
CA ASP A 240 15.54 -14.88 16.20
C ASP A 240 14.25 -15.69 16.38
N GLY A 241 13.99 -16.59 15.44
CA GLY A 241 12.76 -17.38 15.45
C GLY A 241 11.50 -16.55 15.20
N VAL A 242 11.60 -15.38 14.60
CA VAL A 242 10.46 -14.57 14.17
C VAL A 242 10.46 -14.41 12.66
N VAL A 243 9.30 -14.58 12.04
CA VAL A 243 9.08 -14.39 10.61
C VAL A 243 7.96 -13.39 10.39
N TRP A 244 8.10 -12.53 9.38
CA TRP A 244 7.02 -11.66 8.94
C TRP A 244 6.12 -12.37 7.92
N ASP A 245 4.87 -12.60 8.28
CA ASP A 245 3.84 -13.09 7.36
C ASP A 245 3.29 -11.92 6.53
N LYS A 246 3.67 -11.87 5.26
CA LYS A 246 3.21 -10.84 4.31
C LYS A 246 1.72 -10.92 4.01
N ARG A 247 1.12 -12.11 4.07
CA ARG A 247 -0.29 -12.33 3.73
C ARG A 247 -1.17 -11.83 4.87
N CYS A 248 -0.89 -12.28 6.09
CA CYS A 248 -1.63 -11.86 7.29
C CYS A 248 -1.14 -10.54 7.88
N LYS A 249 -0.03 -9.98 7.37
CA LYS A 249 0.58 -8.73 7.84
C LYS A 249 0.87 -8.76 9.35
N ARG A 250 1.46 -9.85 9.82
CA ARG A 250 1.78 -10.07 11.24
C ARG A 250 3.12 -10.78 11.45
N LEU A 251 3.74 -10.56 12.60
CA LEU A 251 4.89 -11.34 13.06
C LEU A 251 4.43 -12.69 13.61
N LEU A 252 5.10 -13.77 13.20
CA LEU A 252 4.89 -15.12 13.68
C LEU A 252 6.13 -15.58 14.45
N SER A 253 5.93 -16.19 15.62
CA SER A 253 7.01 -16.90 16.33
C SER A 253 7.13 -18.33 15.81
N SER A 254 8.34 -18.74 15.47
CA SER A 254 8.70 -20.09 15.01
C SER A 254 8.45 -21.15 16.08
N SER A 255 8.43 -20.77 17.36
CA SER A 255 8.10 -21.66 18.48
C SER A 255 6.70 -22.29 18.39
N LEU A 256 5.80 -21.67 17.62
CA LEU A 256 4.45 -22.18 17.35
C LEU A 256 4.35 -23.04 16.08
N SER A 257 5.44 -23.16 15.30
CA SER A 257 5.45 -23.87 14.02
C SER A 257 5.85 -25.35 14.12
N SER A 258 6.28 -25.84 15.29
CA SER A 258 6.74 -27.23 15.48
C SER A 258 5.62 -28.22 15.87
N LYS A 259 4.34 -27.81 15.79
CA LYS A 259 3.17 -28.67 16.07
C LYS A 259 2.23 -28.88 14.88
N TRP A 260 2.71 -28.69 13.65
CA TRP A 260 1.93 -28.93 12.43
C TRP A 260 2.69 -29.83 11.48
#